data_AF-A0A1T5P7B5-F1
#
_entry.id   AF-A0A1T5P7B5-F1
#
_cell.length_a   1.000
_cell.length_b   1.000
_cell.length_c   1.000
_cell.angle_alpha   90.00
_cell.angle_beta   90.00
_cell.angle_gamma   90.00
#
_symmetry.space_group_name_H-M   'P 1'
#
loop_
_entity.id
_entity.type
_entity.pdbx_description
1 polymer ?
#
loop_
_entity_poly.entity_id
_entity_poly.type
_entity_poly.pdbx_seq_one_letter_code
_entity_poly.pdbx_strand_id
1 'polypeptide(L)'
;MVAKRRWIYFFLILLNIPLGLATRWAPQYFPDIIRIYGGDVLSATCIFFGIRFLFPVASLWKIGIGNYVVCLLIEIQQLYQAEWAVKFRNTPAGILLGHGFLWSDCVCYAVGTLLALAVAWLAERII
;
A
#
# COMPACT_ATOMS: atom_id res chain seq x y z
N MET A 1 10.03 16.52 17.20
CA MET A 1 8.77 15.75 16.98
C MET A 1 8.65 15.22 15.55
N VAL A 2 8.78 16.06 14.51
CA VAL A 2 8.66 15.65 13.10
C VAL A 2 9.70 14.58 12.68
N ALA A 3 10.97 14.74 13.06
CA ALA A 3 12.02 13.77 12.72
C ALA A 3 11.77 12.38 13.32
N LYS A 4 11.30 12.29 14.57
CA LYS A 4 10.93 11.01 15.21
C LYS A 4 9.81 10.30 14.46
N ARG A 5 8.79 11.04 14.02
CA ARG A 5 7.69 10.48 13.20
C ARG A 5 8.22 9.93 11.88
N ARG A 6 9.09 10.67 11.17
CA ARG A 6 9.70 10.21 9.91
C ARG A 6 10.46 8.89 10.08
N TRP A 7 11.25 8.74 11.13
CA TRP A 7 11.98 7.49 11.39
C TRP A 7 11.05 6.30 11.61
N ILE A 8 9.96 6.50 12.36
CA ILE A 8 8.99 5.42 12.60
C ILE A 8 8.33 4.98 11.28
N TYR A 9 7.86 5.92 10.47
CA TYR A 9 7.28 5.58 9.17
C TYR A 9 8.31 4.98 8.21
N PHE A 10 9.57 5.39 8.27
CA PHE A 10 10.65 4.78 7.51
C PHE A 10 10.84 3.30 7.89
N PHE A 11 10.89 2.97 9.20
CA PHE A 11 10.97 1.58 9.65
C PHE A 11 9.71 0.79 9.29
N LEU A 12 8.52 1.39 9.38
CA LEU A 12 7.28 0.75 8.97
C LEU A 12 7.30 0.39 7.49
N ILE A 13 7.77 1.28 6.60
CA ILE A 13 7.93 0.99 5.17
C ILE A 13 8.92 -0.16 4.96
N LEU A 14 10.08 -0.09 5.62
CA LEU A 14 11.14 -1.08 5.49
C LEU A 14 10.70 -2.49 5.94
N LEU A 15 9.78 -2.57 6.91
CA LEU A 15 9.17 -3.81 7.36
C LEU A 15 8.02 -4.26 6.44
N ASN A 16 7.29 -3.32 5.83
CA ASN A 16 6.15 -3.62 4.96
C ASN A 16 6.58 -4.30 3.66
N ILE A 17 7.65 -3.81 3.03
CA ILE A 17 8.16 -4.34 1.76
C ILE A 17 8.44 -5.85 1.81
N PRO A 18 9.26 -6.38 2.75
CA PRO A 18 9.53 -7.81 2.81
C PRO A 18 8.29 -8.62 3.18
N LEU A 19 7.38 -8.09 4.01
CA LEU A 19 6.11 -8.77 4.31
C LEU A 19 5.22 -8.88 3.08
N GLY A 20 5.08 -7.79 2.31
CA GLY A 20 4.32 -7.78 1.06
C GLY A 20 4.89 -8.76 0.04
N LEU A 21 6.21 -8.77 -0.12
CA LEU A 21 6.90 -9.74 -0.97
C LEU A 21 6.74 -11.18 -0.47
N ALA A 22 6.81 -11.41 0.85
CA ALA A 22 6.65 -12.74 1.43
C ALA A 22 5.27 -13.35 1.12
N THR A 23 4.20 -12.54 1.08
CA THR A 23 2.87 -13.06 0.69
C THR A 23 2.84 -13.63 -0.73
N ARG A 24 3.70 -13.13 -1.64
CA ARG A 24 3.80 -13.56 -3.03
C ARG A 24 4.85 -14.64 -3.25
N TRP A 25 5.95 -14.62 -2.49
CA TRP A 25 7.09 -15.54 -2.64
C TRP A 25 6.92 -16.84 -1.84
N ALA A 26 6.21 -16.77 -0.71
CA ALA A 26 6.04 -17.88 0.21
C ALA A 26 4.54 -18.15 0.51
N PRO A 27 3.67 -18.24 -0.52
CA PRO A 27 2.23 -18.36 -0.35
C PRO A 27 1.80 -19.58 0.48
N GLN A 28 2.63 -20.63 0.51
CA GLN A 28 2.40 -21.87 1.27
C GLN A 28 2.43 -21.70 2.80
N TYR A 29 3.02 -20.61 3.30
CA TYR A 29 3.09 -20.33 4.74
C TYR A 29 1.91 -19.46 5.23
N PHE A 30 1.06 -19.00 4.31
CA PHE A 30 -0.04 -18.10 4.61
C PHE A 30 -1.41 -18.78 4.41
N PRO A 31 -2.40 -18.49 5.25
CA PRO A 31 -3.80 -18.85 5.01
C PRO A 31 -4.28 -18.30 3.67
N ASP A 32 -5.27 -18.96 3.06
CA ASP A 32 -5.78 -18.60 1.72
C ASP A 32 -6.17 -17.12 1.57
N ILE A 33 -6.77 -16.53 2.61
CA ILE A 33 -7.15 -15.12 2.62
C ILE A 33 -5.93 -14.21 2.47
N ILE A 34 -4.85 -14.49 3.21
CA ILE A 34 -3.63 -13.68 3.20
C ILE A 34 -2.84 -13.94 1.91
N ARG A 35 -2.86 -15.17 1.41
CA ARG A 35 -2.25 -15.53 0.13
C ARG A 35 -2.87 -14.76 -1.04
N ILE A 36 -4.19 -14.57 -1.03
CA ILE A 36 -4.91 -13.93 -2.13
C ILE A 36 -4.90 -12.40 -1.98
N TYR A 37 -5.18 -11.88 -0.78
CA TYR A 37 -5.43 -10.44 -0.58
C TYR A 37 -4.33 -9.71 0.20
N GLY A 38 -3.43 -10.45 0.87
CA GLY A 38 -2.45 -9.87 1.78
C GLY A 38 -1.48 -8.92 1.09
N GLY A 39 -1.07 -9.25 -0.15
CA GLY A 39 -0.20 -8.39 -0.94
C GLY A 39 -0.81 -7.01 -1.21
N ASP A 40 -2.10 -6.94 -1.52
CA ASP A 40 -2.77 -5.69 -1.88
C ASP A 40 -3.05 -4.83 -0.64
N VAL A 41 -3.46 -5.47 0.46
CA VAL A 41 -3.60 -4.80 1.76
C VAL A 41 -2.27 -4.19 2.20
N LEU A 42 -1.18 -4.96 2.12
CA LEU A 42 0.16 -4.49 2.50
C LEU A 42 0.65 -3.38 1.57
N SER A 43 0.40 -3.50 0.26
CA SER A 43 0.72 -2.43 -0.71
C SER A 43 0.02 -1.11 -0.34
N ALA A 44 -1.29 -1.12 -0.06
CA ALA A 44 -2.01 0.08 0.37
C ALA A 44 -1.47 0.67 1.68
N THR A 45 -1.09 -0.17 2.65
CA THR A 45 -0.48 0.33 3.89
C THR A 45 0.90 0.94 3.64
N CYS A 46 1.67 0.40 2.70
CA CYS A 46 2.98 0.92 2.31
C CYS A 46 2.86 2.30 1.65
N ILE A 47 1.90 2.49 0.74
CA ILE A 47 1.63 3.79 0.11
C ILE A 47 1.23 4.81 1.19
N PHE A 48 0.38 4.43 2.15
CA PHE A 48 -0.04 5.32 3.22
C PHE A 48 1.16 5.79 4.06
N PHE A 49 2.02 4.86 4.47
CA PHE A 49 3.22 5.19 5.24
C PHE A 49 4.19 6.07 4.44
N GLY A 50 4.30 5.85 3.12
CA GLY A 50 5.08 6.70 2.23
C GLY A 50 4.55 8.14 2.17
N ILE A 51 3.24 8.32 1.97
CA ILE A 51 2.61 9.66 1.98
C ILE A 51 2.81 10.31 3.35
N ARG A 52 2.64 9.57 4.44
CA ARG A 52 2.81 10.07 5.80
C ARG A 52 4.26 10.46 6.12
N PHE A 53 5.23 9.72 5.58
CA PHE A 53 6.65 10.03 5.66
C PHE A 53 6.99 11.36 4.97
N LEU A 54 6.44 11.60 3.77
CA LEU A 54 6.63 12.85 3.02
C LEU A 54 5.92 14.03 3.69
N PHE A 55 4.70 13.82 4.20
CA PHE A 55 3.85 14.84 4.81
C PHE A 55 3.57 14.57 6.32
N PRO A 56 4.57 14.71 7.21
CA PRO A 56 4.46 14.34 8.62
C PRO A 56 3.64 15.31 9.49
N VAL A 57 3.19 16.44 8.93
CA VAL A 57 2.38 17.45 9.65
C VAL A 57 0.91 17.45 9.18
N ALA A 58 0.61 16.83 8.04
CA ALA A 58 -0.75 16.75 7.52
C ALA A 58 -1.65 15.87 8.41
N SER A 59 -2.95 16.18 8.41
CA SER A 59 -3.96 15.40 9.13
C SER A 59 -4.04 13.97 8.59
N LEU A 60 -4.09 12.98 9.49
CA LEU A 60 -4.18 11.56 9.15
C LEU A 60 -5.37 11.26 8.24
N TRP A 61 -6.52 11.90 8.46
CA TRP A 61 -7.70 11.73 7.60
C TRP A 61 -7.46 12.17 6.16
N LYS A 62 -6.76 13.30 5.95
CA LYS A 62 -6.40 13.76 4.60
C LYS A 62 -5.46 12.78 3.91
N ILE A 63 -4.52 12.21 4.66
CA ILE A 63 -3.60 11.19 4.15
C ILE A 63 -4.35 9.90 3.80
N GLY A 64 -5.31 9.47 4.62
CA GLY A 64 -6.13 8.30 4.35
C GLY A 64 -6.96 8.44 3.07
N ILE A 65 -7.64 9.58 2.89
CA ILE A 65 -8.39 9.87 1.67
C ILE A 65 -7.43 9.90 0.46
N GLY A 66 -6.31 10.61 0.57
CA GLY A 66 -5.30 10.67 -0.48
C GLY A 66 -4.75 9.29 -0.85
N ASN A 67 -4.46 8.45 0.15
CA ASN A 67 -4.00 7.09 -0.05
C ASN A 67 -5.01 6.25 -0.85
N TYR A 68 -6.27 6.29 -0.43
CA TYR A 68 -7.32 5.52 -1.09
C TYR A 68 -7.53 5.99 -2.54
N VAL A 69 -7.52 7.31 -2.77
CA VAL A 69 -7.58 7.88 -4.13
C VAL A 69 -6.39 7.42 -4.98
N VAL A 70 -5.16 7.43 -4.43
CA VAL A 70 -3.98 6.93 -5.15
C VAL A 70 -4.14 5.46 -5.51
N CYS A 71 -4.62 4.62 -4.58
CA CYS A 71 -4.87 3.21 -4.86
C CYS A 71 -5.92 3.01 -5.97
N LEU A 72 -7.02 3.77 -5.94
CA LEU A 72 -8.02 3.74 -7.00
C LEU A 72 -7.48 4.21 -8.36
N LEU A 73 -6.61 5.22 -8.38
CA LEU A 73 -5.97 5.68 -9.61
C LEU A 73 -5.05 4.60 -10.20
N ILE A 74 -4.35 3.82 -9.36
CA ILE A 74 -3.55 2.68 -9.81
C ILE A 74 -4.46 1.62 -10.46
N GLU A 75 -5.59 1.29 -9.84
CA GLU A 75 -6.56 0.34 -10.41
C GLU A 75 -7.17 0.83 -11.73
N ILE A 76 -7.58 2.10 -11.79
CA ILE A 76 -8.12 2.69 -13.02
C ILE A 76 -7.04 2.71 -14.12
N GLN A 77 -5.78 2.93 -13.77
CA GLN A 77 -4.67 2.83 -14.72
C GLN A 77 -4.55 1.43 -15.32
N GLN A 78 -4.92 0.36 -14.60
CA GLN A 78 -4.88 -1.00 -15.14
C GLN A 78 -5.98 -1.27 -16.19
N LEU A 79 -7.08 -0.51 -16.19
CA LEU A 79 -8.09 -0.56 -17.27
C LEU A 79 -7.55 0.04 -18.58
N TYR A 80 -6.47 0.81 -18.51
CA TYR A 80 -5.79 1.36 -19.68
C TYR A 80 -4.87 0.32 -20.33
N GLN A 81 -5.36 -0.30 -21.41
CA GLN A 81 -4.74 -1.46 -22.07
C GLN A 81 -3.99 -1.11 -23.36
N ALA A 82 -3.44 0.11 -23.48
CA ALA A 82 -2.58 0.43 -24.62
C ALA A 82 -1.29 -0.40 -24.60
N GLU A 83 -0.78 -0.77 -25.78
CA GLU A 83 0.38 -1.67 -25.92
C GLU A 83 1.63 -1.19 -25.17
N TRP A 84 1.88 0.12 -25.17
CA TRP A 84 3.01 0.71 -24.43
C TRP A 84 2.84 0.56 -22.91
N ALA A 85 1.63 0.71 -22.40
CA ALA A 85 1.32 0.60 -20.97
C ALA A 85 1.37 -0.86 -20.50
N VAL A 86 0.92 -1.80 -21.34
CA VAL A 86 1.07 -3.23 -21.07
C VAL A 86 2.55 -3.65 -21.10
N LYS A 87 3.34 -3.18 -22.07
CA LYS A 87 4.80 -3.42 -22.12
C LYS A 87 5.50 -2.89 -20.87
N PHE A 88 5.12 -1.71 -20.39
CA PHE A 88 5.68 -1.15 -19.16
C PHE A 88 5.31 -1.98 -17.92
N ARG A 89 4.05 -2.41 -17.81
CA ARG A 89 3.58 -3.30 -16.72
C ARG A 89 4.28 -4.65 -16.71
N ASN A 90 4.74 -5.16 -17.85
CA ASN A 90 5.50 -6.41 -17.93
C ASN A 90 6.99 -6.27 -17.55
N THR A 91 7.44 -5.07 -17.17
CA THR A 91 8.78 -4.89 -16.59
C THR A 91 8.79 -5.21 -15.09
N PRO A 92 9.96 -5.46 -14.46
CA PRO A 92 10.04 -5.69 -13.01
C PRO A 92 9.45 -4.54 -12.17
N ALA A 93 9.49 -3.31 -12.71
CA ALA A 93 8.88 -2.13 -12.08
C ALA A 93 7.34 -2.16 -12.14
N GLY A 94 6.75 -2.88 -13.09
CA GLY A 94 5.31 -3.02 -13.26
C GLY A 94 4.61 -3.83 -12.17
N ILE A 95 5.37 -4.58 -11.35
CA ILE A 95 4.85 -5.23 -10.13
C ILE A 95 4.19 -4.22 -9.19
N LEU A 96 4.68 -2.97 -9.20
CA LEU A 96 4.12 -1.87 -8.40
C LEU A 96 2.78 -1.35 -8.94
N LEU A 97 2.52 -1.54 -10.24
CA LEU A 97 1.31 -1.04 -10.93
C LEU A 97 0.20 -2.09 -11.02
N GLY A 98 0.53 -3.36 -10.79
CA GLY A 98 -0.40 -4.48 -10.93
C GLY A 98 -0.69 -4.83 -12.39
N HIS A 99 -1.28 -6.02 -12.60
CA HIS A 99 -1.46 -6.60 -13.93
C HIS A 99 -2.92 -6.70 -14.40
N GLY A 100 -3.91 -6.50 -13.52
CA GLY A 100 -5.31 -6.59 -13.91
C GLY A 100 -6.26 -6.11 -12.82
N PHE A 101 -7.32 -5.42 -13.26
CA PHE A 101 -8.30 -4.79 -12.39
C PHE A 101 -9.18 -5.84 -11.71
N LEU A 102 -9.25 -5.78 -10.38
CA LEU A 102 -10.15 -6.60 -9.58
C LEU A 102 -10.92 -5.72 -8.59
N TRP A 103 -12.24 -5.89 -8.55
CA TRP A 103 -13.08 -5.19 -7.55
C TRP A 103 -12.72 -5.56 -6.11
N SER A 104 -12.16 -6.76 -5.89
CA SER A 104 -11.61 -7.14 -4.59
C SER A 104 -10.51 -6.19 -4.14
N ASP A 105 -9.74 -5.64 -5.05
CA ASP A 105 -8.54 -4.86 -4.73
C ASP A 105 -8.96 -3.49 -4.19
N CYS A 106 -10.06 -2.93 -4.70
CA CYS A 106 -10.71 -1.76 -4.10
C CYS A 106 -11.09 -1.98 -2.63
N VAL A 107 -11.54 -3.19 -2.26
CA VAL A 107 -11.87 -3.55 -0.87
C VAL A 107 -10.59 -3.76 -0.07
N CYS A 108 -9.60 -4.47 -0.61
CA CYS A 108 -8.29 -4.67 0.02
C CYS A 108 -7.61 -3.33 0.32
N TYR A 109 -7.67 -2.37 -0.60
CA TYR A 109 -7.10 -1.05 -0.42
C TYR A 109 -7.86 -0.21 0.60
N ALA A 110 -9.18 -0.36 0.70
CA ALA A 110 -9.96 0.26 1.77
C ALA A 110 -9.54 -0.31 3.14
N VAL A 111 -9.46 -1.64 3.26
CA VAL A 111 -9.03 -2.33 4.48
C VAL A 111 -7.59 -1.95 4.85
N GLY A 112 -6.67 -1.96 3.88
CA GLY A 112 -5.27 -1.56 4.08
C GLY A 112 -5.14 -0.11 4.53
N THR A 113 -5.92 0.81 3.93
CA THR A 113 -5.93 2.22 4.34
C THR A 113 -6.44 2.38 5.78
N LEU A 114 -7.50 1.67 6.17
CA LEU A 114 -8.03 1.70 7.54
C LEU A 114 -7.04 1.12 8.56
N LEU A 115 -6.38 0.01 8.22
CA LEU A 115 -5.32 -0.57 9.05
C LEU A 115 -4.15 0.41 9.22
N ALA A 116 -3.70 1.04 8.13
CA ALA A 116 -2.61 2.02 8.19
C ALA A 116 -2.99 3.25 9.03
N LEU A 117 -4.25 3.73 8.92
CA LEU A 117 -4.78 4.81 9.76
C LEU A 117 -4.77 4.42 11.24
N ALA A 118 -5.21 3.20 11.58
CA ALA A 118 -5.22 2.73 12.96
C ALA A 118 -3.80 2.62 13.53
N VAL A 119 -2.86 2.06 12.77
CA VAL A 119 -1.44 1.97 13.15
C VAL A 119 -0.83 3.36 13.33
N ALA A 120 -1.08 4.27 12.39
CA ALA A 120 -0.59 5.64 12.46
C ALA A 120 -1.15 6.40 13.67
N TRP A 121 -2.43 6.23 13.96
CA TRP A 121 -3.08 6.83 15.12
C TRP A 121 -2.50 6.31 16.44
N LEU A 122 -2.27 5.00 16.55
CA LEU A 122 -1.62 4.39 17.72
C LEU A 122 -0.18 4.87 17.87
N ALA A 123 0.61 4.85 16.80
CA ALA A 123 2.00 5.30 16.82
C ALA A 123 2.12 6.77 17.25
N GLU A 124 1.22 7.63 16.79
CA GLU A 124 1.24 9.06 17.15
C GLU A 124 0.71 9.37 18.55
N ARG A 125 0.05 8.42 19.22
CA ARG A 125 -0.29 8.53 20.65
C ARG A 125 0.86 8.19 21.59
N ILE A 126 1.80 7.37 21.13
CA ILE A 126 2.92 6.86 21.95
C ILE A 126 4.11 7.86 21.95
N ILE A 127 4.16 8.78 20.98
CA ILE A 127 5.24 9.76 20.78
C ILE A 127 4.85 11.14 21.30
#